data_AF-A0A8H5WLK3-F1
#
_entry.id   AF-A0A8H5WLK3-F1
#
_cell.length_a   1.000
_cell.length_b   1.000
_cell.length_c   1.000
_cell.angle_alpha   90.00
_cell.angle_beta   90.00
_cell.angle_gamma   90.00
#
_symmetry.space_group_name_H-M   'P 1'
#
loop_
_entity.id
_entity.type
_entity.pdbx_description
1 polymer ?
#
loop_
_entity_poly.entity_id
_entity_poly.type
_entity_poly.pdbx_seq_one_letter_code
_entity_poly.pdbx_strand_id
1 'polypeptide(L)'
;MQRREKPKGERVDAPNALNPIGNPALPGNTSSGGQNWATYMTTEFNTTLTLAYIFARSASVVDAEIIPSRSKSSFSFAQQIVHFQDAIGHRPQYAAWTEKNIVATVWFGFNDLSVVSHKRGQGAVLAAANRRIFELSQILYDTGIRNFIFIEVPPKELFPSHQAHKNNDTHHSYEMVSYAVNRWNSLLRQNTVRFRKSHLDAKVTYVEIWDIFYEAFLRPQDLGVPNSTCVDPSGKGCLWANTGHPGEKIHRLIGARVAEKAWG
;
A
#
# COMPACT_ATOMS: atom_id res chain seq x y z
N MET A 1 -14.89 15.20 -15.04
CA MET A 1 -15.32 13.89 -14.49
C MET A 1 -16.71 14.07 -13.90
N GLN A 2 -17.74 13.46 -14.49
CA GLN A 2 -19.13 13.59 -13.97
C GLN A 2 -19.23 12.85 -12.63
N ARG A 3 -19.74 13.55 -11.60
CA ARG A 3 -19.99 12.98 -10.27
C ARG A 3 -20.99 11.83 -10.43
N ARG A 4 -20.62 10.63 -9.98
CA ARG A 4 -21.63 9.60 -9.72
C ARG A 4 -22.30 9.94 -8.40
N GLU A 5 -23.63 10.03 -8.41
CA GLU A 5 -24.41 10.22 -7.19
C GLU A 5 -24.08 9.11 -6.18
N LYS A 6 -23.90 9.49 -4.90
CA LYS A 6 -23.78 8.52 -3.81
C LYS A 6 -25.07 7.66 -3.80
N PRO A 7 -24.98 6.33 -3.68
CA PRO A 7 -26.16 5.49 -3.48
C PRO A 7 -26.98 6.03 -2.30
N LYS A 8 -28.25 6.39 -2.55
CA LYS A 8 -29.19 6.75 -1.50
C LYS A 8 -29.53 5.47 -0.71
N GLY A 9 -29.18 5.39 0.56
CA GLY A 9 -29.80 4.39 1.46
C GLY A 9 -28.95 3.88 2.63
N GLU A 10 -27.64 3.69 2.46
CA GLU A 10 -26.79 3.18 3.54
C GLU A 10 -25.71 4.19 3.88
N ARG A 11 -25.87 4.86 5.03
CA ARG A 11 -24.83 5.67 5.61
C ARG A 11 -23.75 4.70 6.07
N VAL A 12 -22.68 4.61 5.30
CA VAL A 12 -21.50 3.82 5.67
C VAL A 12 -20.91 4.41 6.95
N ASP A 13 -20.78 3.59 8.00
CA ASP A 13 -20.24 4.05 9.28
C ASP A 13 -18.80 4.53 9.14
N ALA A 14 -18.54 5.72 9.67
CA ALA A 14 -17.19 6.25 9.79
C ALA A 14 -16.41 5.45 10.86
N PRO A 15 -15.07 5.40 10.74
CA PRO A 15 -14.20 4.89 11.79
C PRO A 15 -14.56 5.45 13.17
N ASN A 16 -14.57 4.58 14.19
CA ASN A 16 -14.82 4.94 15.58
C ASN A 16 -14.11 3.94 16.53
N ALA A 17 -14.24 4.14 17.84
CA ALA A 17 -13.54 3.30 18.82
C ALA A 17 -13.95 1.81 18.81
N LEU A 18 -15.20 1.49 18.41
CA LEU A 18 -15.68 0.11 18.31
C LEU A 18 -15.30 -0.54 16.98
N ASN A 19 -15.22 0.25 15.90
CA ASN A 19 -14.69 -0.19 14.62
C ASN A 19 -13.68 0.84 14.07
N PRO A 20 -12.38 0.67 14.39
CA PRO A 20 -11.33 1.62 14.00
C PRO A 20 -11.12 1.78 12.48
N ILE A 21 -11.65 0.88 11.64
CA ILE A 21 -11.61 0.99 10.18
C ILE A 21 -12.95 1.44 9.57
N GLY A 22 -13.99 1.57 10.38
CA GLY A 22 -15.33 2.06 9.98
C GLY A 22 -16.16 1.05 9.19
N ASN A 23 -15.82 0.83 7.92
CA ASN A 23 -16.54 -0.09 7.04
C ASN A 23 -15.60 -0.86 6.11
N PRO A 24 -15.72 -2.20 6.04
CA PRO A 24 -16.64 -3.06 6.80
C PRO A 24 -16.20 -3.29 8.25
N ALA A 25 -16.93 -4.14 8.97
CA ALA A 25 -16.49 -4.63 10.28
C ALA A 25 -15.07 -5.21 10.20
N LEU A 26 -14.32 -5.13 11.30
CA LEU A 26 -13.01 -5.76 11.40
C LEU A 26 -13.09 -7.25 11.04
N PRO A 27 -12.13 -7.80 10.27
CA PRO A 27 -10.85 -7.20 9.86
C PRO A 27 -10.90 -6.33 8.58
N GLY A 28 -12.08 -6.12 8.02
CA GLY A 28 -12.25 -5.53 6.69
C GLY A 28 -12.34 -6.59 5.59
N ASN A 29 -12.53 -6.17 4.34
CA ASN A 29 -12.37 -7.03 3.17
C ASN A 29 -10.93 -6.88 2.65
N THR A 30 -10.07 -7.86 2.94
CA THR A 30 -8.64 -7.78 2.64
C THR A 30 -8.18 -8.94 1.75
N SER A 31 -7.10 -8.73 1.01
CA SER A 31 -6.45 -9.77 0.21
C SER A 31 -5.53 -10.69 1.02
N SER A 32 -5.40 -10.45 2.32
CA SER A 32 -4.55 -11.22 3.23
C SER A 32 -5.23 -12.46 3.81
N GLY A 33 -6.55 -12.60 3.63
CA GLY A 33 -7.36 -13.63 4.30
C GLY A 33 -7.86 -13.23 5.71
N GLY A 34 -7.22 -12.23 6.34
CA GLY A 34 -7.58 -11.70 7.65
C GLY A 34 -7.22 -10.21 7.81
N GLN A 35 -6.54 -9.85 8.90
CA GLN A 35 -6.07 -8.46 9.10
C GLN A 35 -4.88 -8.16 8.18
N ASN A 36 -4.94 -7.01 7.50
CA ASN A 36 -3.79 -6.50 6.76
C ASN A 36 -2.96 -5.55 7.64
N TRP A 37 -1.83 -5.09 7.10
CA TRP A 37 -0.90 -4.21 7.80
C TRP A 37 -1.54 -2.93 8.34
N ALA A 38 -2.50 -2.33 7.61
CA ALA A 38 -3.15 -1.10 8.01
C ALA A 38 -4.11 -1.36 9.17
N THR A 39 -4.79 -2.51 9.15
CA THR A 39 -5.60 -2.96 10.29
C THR A 39 -4.71 -3.17 11.51
N TYR A 40 -3.65 -3.97 11.41
CA TYR A 40 -2.71 -4.21 12.53
C TYR A 40 -2.08 -2.93 13.08
N MET A 41 -1.64 -2.03 12.20
CA MET A 41 -1.12 -0.72 12.59
C MET A 41 -2.13 0.07 13.43
N THR A 42 -3.42 -0.02 13.09
CA THR A 42 -4.49 0.77 13.71
C THR A 42 -5.02 0.14 15.00
N THR A 43 -4.97 -1.19 15.14
CA THR A 43 -5.63 -1.93 16.22
C THR A 43 -4.69 -2.59 17.21
N GLU A 44 -3.53 -3.08 16.77
CA GLU A 44 -2.60 -3.84 17.61
C GLU A 44 -1.38 -2.98 17.99
N PHE A 45 -0.88 -2.17 17.05
CA PHE A 45 0.35 -1.39 17.23
C PHE A 45 0.09 0.10 17.52
N ASN A 46 -1.16 0.48 17.75
CA ASN A 46 -1.52 1.85 18.14
C ASN A 46 -1.22 2.09 19.62
N THR A 47 -0.73 3.30 19.93
CA THR A 47 -0.45 3.73 21.32
C THR A 47 -1.63 4.50 21.94
N THR A 48 -2.46 5.11 21.11
CA THR A 48 -3.72 5.75 21.48
C THR A 48 -4.83 5.32 20.52
N LEU A 49 -6.09 5.70 20.79
CA LEU A 49 -7.17 5.49 19.82
C LEU A 49 -6.76 6.03 18.45
N THR A 50 -6.68 5.13 17.48
CA THR A 50 -6.27 5.43 16.10
C THR A 50 -7.40 5.00 15.17
N LEU A 51 -7.77 5.87 14.24
CA LEU A 51 -8.86 5.64 13.29
C LEU A 51 -8.30 5.63 11.87
N ALA A 52 -8.58 4.56 11.13
CA ALA A 52 -8.10 4.40 9.76
C ALA A 52 -9.19 4.75 8.75
N TYR A 53 -8.98 5.86 8.03
CA TYR A 53 -9.78 6.21 6.86
C TYR A 53 -9.13 5.61 5.62
N ILE A 54 -9.58 4.40 5.23
CA ILE A 54 -8.95 3.59 4.18
C ILE A 54 -9.52 3.94 2.80
N PHE A 55 -8.73 4.69 2.02
CA PHE A 55 -9.07 5.02 0.62
C PHE A 55 -8.56 3.97 -0.38
N ALA A 56 -7.74 3.02 0.08
CA ALA A 56 -7.15 1.98 -0.76
C ALA A 56 -8.23 1.20 -1.54
N ARG A 57 -7.90 0.85 -2.78
CA ARG A 57 -8.71 -0.01 -3.65
C ARG A 57 -7.81 -1.08 -4.25
N SER A 58 -8.35 -2.29 -4.38
CA SER A 58 -7.62 -3.41 -4.94
C SER A 58 -7.31 -3.18 -6.42
N ALA A 59 -6.18 -3.72 -6.87
CA ALA A 59 -5.69 -3.62 -8.25
C ALA A 59 -5.41 -2.20 -8.78
N SER A 60 -5.36 -1.20 -7.90
CA SER A 60 -5.08 0.19 -8.28
C SER A 60 -3.65 0.39 -8.76
N VAL A 61 -3.52 1.08 -9.89
CA VAL A 61 -2.30 1.73 -10.36
C VAL A 61 -2.22 3.15 -9.81
N VAL A 62 -1.07 3.82 -9.93
CA VAL A 62 -0.91 5.21 -9.51
C VAL A 62 -1.84 6.14 -10.27
N ASP A 63 -1.78 6.12 -11.60
CA ASP A 63 -2.62 6.95 -12.45
C ASP A 63 -2.89 6.22 -13.77
N ALA A 64 -4.17 6.11 -14.13
CA ALA A 64 -4.61 5.36 -15.30
C ALA A 64 -4.19 6.03 -16.62
N GLU A 65 -3.90 7.33 -16.58
CA GLU A 65 -3.37 8.10 -17.72
C GLU A 65 -1.88 7.81 -17.97
N ILE A 66 -1.15 7.30 -16.97
CA ILE A 66 0.28 6.95 -17.10
C ILE A 66 0.45 5.45 -17.33
N ILE A 67 -0.27 4.64 -16.55
CA ILE A 67 -0.27 3.18 -16.65
C ILE A 67 -1.73 2.74 -16.77
N PRO A 68 -2.17 2.23 -17.93
CA PRO A 68 -3.54 1.78 -18.09
C PRO A 68 -3.91 0.71 -17.06
N SER A 69 -5.01 0.94 -16.35
CA SER A 69 -5.57 -0.05 -15.43
C SER A 69 -5.93 -1.35 -16.16
N ARG A 70 -5.76 -2.49 -15.48
CA ARG A 70 -6.16 -3.80 -16.01
C ARG A 70 -7.68 -3.93 -16.21
N SER A 71 -8.47 -3.17 -15.45
CA SER A 71 -9.91 -3.02 -15.62
C SER A 71 -10.28 -1.55 -15.71
N LYS A 72 -11.24 -1.19 -16.58
CA LYS A 72 -11.80 0.16 -16.67
C LYS A 72 -12.53 0.60 -15.40
N SER A 73 -12.93 -0.34 -14.54
CA SER A 73 -13.58 -0.06 -13.26
C SER A 73 -12.58 0.15 -12.10
N SER A 74 -11.28 -0.08 -12.31
CA SER A 74 -10.27 0.08 -11.26
C SER A 74 -10.06 1.55 -10.90
N PHE A 75 -10.04 1.84 -9.59
CA PHE A 75 -9.91 3.19 -9.06
C PHE A 75 -8.43 3.52 -8.81
N SER A 76 -7.82 4.48 -9.50
CA SER A 76 -6.38 4.80 -9.36
C SER A 76 -6.05 5.55 -8.07
N PHE A 77 -4.75 5.67 -7.72
CA PHE A 77 -4.33 6.55 -6.61
C PHE A 77 -4.80 7.99 -6.83
N ALA A 78 -4.68 8.52 -8.05
CA ALA A 78 -5.18 9.85 -8.39
C ALA A 78 -6.67 10.03 -8.04
N GLN A 79 -7.49 9.02 -8.32
CA GLN A 79 -8.91 9.04 -7.97
C GLN A 79 -9.15 8.87 -6.46
N GLN A 80 -8.31 8.10 -5.77
CA GLN A 80 -8.34 7.97 -4.30
C GLN A 80 -8.03 9.30 -3.59
N ILE A 81 -7.14 10.14 -4.14
CA ILE A 81 -6.90 11.49 -3.63
C ILE A 81 -8.13 12.37 -3.75
N VAL A 82 -8.82 12.35 -4.89
CA VAL A 82 -10.09 13.07 -5.07
C VAL A 82 -11.12 12.60 -4.04
N HIS A 83 -11.23 11.28 -3.84
CA HIS A 83 -12.15 10.73 -2.83
C HIS A 83 -11.78 11.16 -1.40
N PHE A 84 -10.49 11.24 -1.07
CA PHE A 84 -10.04 11.79 0.21
C PHE A 84 -10.48 13.24 0.39
N GLN A 85 -10.28 14.10 -0.62
CA GLN A 85 -10.67 15.51 -0.55
C GLN A 85 -12.18 15.67 -0.33
N ASP A 86 -12.98 14.91 -1.07
CA ASP A 86 -14.44 14.89 -0.97
C ASP A 86 -14.94 14.35 0.37
N ALA A 87 -14.22 13.39 0.96
CA ALA A 87 -14.63 12.72 2.20
C ALA A 87 -14.18 13.49 3.44
N ILE A 88 -12.87 13.55 3.70
CA ILE A 88 -12.32 14.07 4.95
C ILE A 88 -11.32 15.22 4.76
N GLY A 89 -10.96 15.58 3.52
CA GLY A 89 -9.98 16.64 3.27
C GLY A 89 -10.37 18.00 3.86
N HIS A 90 -11.68 18.27 3.96
CA HIS A 90 -12.23 19.47 4.59
C HIS A 90 -12.40 19.37 6.12
N ARG A 91 -11.85 18.32 6.76
CA ARG A 91 -11.84 18.12 8.23
C ARG A 91 -13.24 18.17 8.86
N PRO A 92 -14.20 17.37 8.40
CA PRO A 92 -15.55 17.37 8.97
C PRO A 92 -15.52 16.93 10.44
N GLN A 93 -16.57 17.24 11.21
CA GLN A 93 -16.64 16.93 12.65
C GLN A 93 -16.36 15.45 12.98
N TYR A 94 -16.80 14.52 12.14
CA TYR A 94 -16.58 13.08 12.32
C TYR A 94 -15.14 12.63 11.98
N ALA A 95 -14.32 13.51 11.41
CA ALA A 95 -12.92 13.28 11.05
C ALA A 95 -12.13 14.59 11.24
N ALA A 96 -12.16 15.13 12.46
CA ALA A 96 -11.55 16.41 12.83
C ALA A 96 -10.03 16.32 13.01
N TRP A 97 -9.33 15.90 11.95
CA TRP A 97 -7.89 15.75 11.97
C TRP A 97 -7.17 17.10 11.88
N THR A 98 -5.93 17.11 12.34
CA THR A 98 -4.97 18.21 12.36
C THR A 98 -3.61 17.68 11.90
N GLU A 99 -2.67 18.56 11.57
CA GLU A 99 -1.29 18.18 11.26
C GLU A 99 -0.60 17.32 12.35
N LYS A 100 -1.08 17.41 13.61
CA LYS A 100 -0.49 16.73 14.78
C LYS A 100 -1.04 15.32 15.01
N ASN A 101 -2.21 14.98 14.46
CA ASN A 101 -2.89 13.72 14.74
C ASN A 101 -3.27 12.92 13.47
N ILE A 102 -2.73 13.31 12.31
CA ILE A 102 -2.87 12.57 11.05
C ILE A 102 -1.52 12.08 10.54
N VAL A 103 -1.54 10.87 9.98
CA VAL A 103 -0.45 10.32 9.16
C VAL A 103 -1.03 9.83 7.83
N ALA A 104 -0.46 10.28 6.71
CA ALA A 104 -0.78 9.77 5.38
C ALA A 104 0.19 8.64 5.01
N THR A 105 -0.33 7.43 4.90
CA THR A 105 0.43 6.25 4.47
C THR A 105 0.12 5.90 3.02
N VAL A 106 1.14 5.82 2.17
CA VAL A 106 1.02 5.55 0.74
C VAL A 106 1.82 4.30 0.38
N TRP A 107 1.14 3.28 -0.15
CA TRP A 107 1.76 2.03 -0.63
C TRP A 107 1.25 1.66 -2.02
N PHE A 108 2.04 1.97 -3.04
CA PHE A 108 1.70 1.77 -4.45
C PHE A 108 2.89 1.23 -5.24
N GLY A 109 2.62 0.67 -6.41
CA GLY A 109 3.63 0.19 -7.36
C GLY A 109 3.54 -1.28 -7.72
N PHE A 110 2.95 -2.11 -6.85
CA PHE A 110 2.84 -3.55 -7.13
C PHE A 110 2.04 -3.81 -8.42
N ASN A 111 0.89 -3.16 -8.59
CA ASN A 111 0.07 -3.32 -9.80
C ASN A 111 0.68 -2.64 -11.02
N ASP A 112 1.28 -1.47 -10.85
CA ASP A 112 2.01 -0.73 -11.88
C ASP A 112 3.09 -1.61 -12.52
N LEU A 113 3.94 -2.20 -11.69
CA LEU A 113 4.97 -3.15 -12.10
C LEU A 113 4.37 -4.36 -12.83
N SER A 114 3.24 -4.90 -12.34
CA SER A 114 2.56 -6.03 -12.99
C SER A 114 1.99 -5.69 -14.38
N VAL A 115 1.84 -4.40 -14.72
CA VAL A 115 1.37 -3.95 -16.03
C VAL A 115 2.52 -3.65 -16.98
N VAL A 116 3.68 -3.21 -16.47
CA VAL A 116 4.75 -2.64 -17.31
C VAL A 116 6.09 -3.38 -17.27
N SER A 117 6.32 -4.31 -16.33
CA SER A 117 7.63 -4.96 -16.13
C SER A 117 8.23 -5.59 -17.40
N HIS A 118 7.39 -6.14 -18.27
CA HIS A 118 7.81 -6.81 -19.52
C HIS A 118 7.69 -5.93 -20.77
N LYS A 119 7.41 -4.63 -20.61
CA LYS A 119 7.23 -3.71 -21.74
C LYS A 119 8.53 -2.96 -22.06
N ARG A 120 8.82 -2.81 -23.36
CA ARG A 120 9.92 -1.96 -23.83
C ARG A 120 9.70 -0.51 -23.34
N GLY A 121 10.76 0.13 -22.87
CA GLY A 121 10.69 1.51 -22.37
C GLY A 121 10.08 1.67 -20.97
N GLN A 122 9.86 0.56 -20.23
CA GLN A 122 9.26 0.61 -18.89
C GLN A 122 9.93 1.62 -17.93
N GLY A 123 11.24 1.86 -18.06
CA GLY A 123 11.96 2.77 -17.19
C GLY A 123 11.42 4.19 -17.17
N ALA A 124 10.96 4.71 -18.31
CA ALA A 124 10.36 6.05 -18.40
C ALA A 124 8.98 6.08 -17.74
N VAL A 125 8.16 5.05 -17.97
CA VAL A 125 6.82 4.93 -17.40
C VAL A 125 6.87 4.76 -15.88
N LEU A 126 7.78 3.92 -15.36
CA LEU A 126 7.99 3.75 -13.92
C LEU A 126 8.45 5.05 -13.25
N ALA A 127 9.30 5.85 -13.92
CA ALA A 127 9.73 7.15 -13.43
C ALA A 127 8.60 8.18 -13.42
N ALA A 128 7.75 8.19 -14.45
CA ALA A 128 6.57 9.04 -14.51
C ALA A 128 5.56 8.68 -13.40
N ALA A 129 5.25 7.39 -13.23
CA ALA A 129 4.35 6.92 -12.16
C ALA A 129 4.91 7.24 -10.77
N ASN A 130 6.22 7.04 -10.53
CA ASN A 130 6.83 7.44 -9.27
C ASN A 130 6.73 8.94 -9.00
N ARG A 131 7.00 9.79 -10.00
CA ARG A 131 6.84 11.24 -9.85
C ARG A 131 5.39 11.60 -9.50
N ARG A 132 4.44 10.94 -10.16
CA ARG A 132 3.01 11.16 -9.95
C ARG A 132 2.56 10.86 -8.52
N ILE A 133 3.16 9.89 -7.83
CA ILE A 133 2.90 9.64 -6.40
C ILE A 133 3.15 10.90 -5.56
N PHE A 134 4.24 11.62 -5.83
CA PHE A 134 4.61 12.81 -5.04
C PHE A 134 3.85 14.06 -5.48
N GLU A 135 3.51 14.20 -6.76
CA GLU A 135 2.58 15.23 -7.22
C GLU A 135 1.20 15.09 -6.55
N LEU A 136 0.70 13.86 -6.44
CA LEU A 136 -0.55 13.57 -5.75
C LEU A 136 -0.43 13.75 -4.23
N SER A 137 0.74 13.46 -3.66
CA SER A 137 1.02 13.69 -2.24
C SER A 137 1.19 15.18 -1.91
N GLN A 138 1.57 16.02 -2.89
CA GLN A 138 1.54 17.48 -2.75
C GLN A 138 0.13 17.97 -2.40
N ILE A 139 -0.90 17.41 -3.03
CA ILE A 139 -2.30 17.76 -2.76
C ILE A 139 -2.66 17.48 -1.29
N LEU A 140 -2.19 16.36 -0.74
CA LEU A 140 -2.37 16.01 0.67
C LEU A 140 -1.64 17.00 1.59
N TYR A 141 -0.40 17.38 1.22
CA TYR A 141 0.38 18.37 1.96
C TYR A 141 -0.30 19.75 1.93
N ASP A 142 -0.80 20.19 0.78
CA ASP A 142 -1.51 21.47 0.62
C ASP A 142 -2.83 21.49 1.41
N THR A 143 -3.43 20.32 1.67
CA THR A 143 -4.61 20.17 2.55
C THR A 143 -4.24 20.32 4.04
N GLY A 144 -2.95 20.31 4.38
CA GLY A 144 -2.42 20.50 5.74
C GLY A 144 -1.88 19.22 6.40
N ILE A 145 -1.75 18.12 5.69
CA ILE A 145 -1.07 16.92 6.22
C ILE A 145 0.43 17.21 6.32
N ARG A 146 1.05 16.81 7.44
CA ARG A 146 2.49 17.00 7.70
C ARG A 146 3.25 15.73 8.05
N ASN A 147 2.59 14.58 8.20
CA ASN A 147 3.24 13.30 8.41
C ASN A 147 2.95 12.35 7.24
N PHE A 148 4.00 11.91 6.55
CA PHE A 148 3.91 11.06 5.36
C PHE A 148 4.77 9.81 5.53
N ILE A 149 4.21 8.68 5.13
CA ILE A 149 4.91 7.40 5.04
C ILE A 149 4.76 6.85 3.62
N PHE A 150 5.87 6.56 2.97
CA PHE A 150 5.92 5.86 1.68
C PHE A 150 6.52 4.48 1.88
N ILE A 151 5.75 3.44 1.55
CA ILE A 151 6.16 2.04 1.73
C ILE A 151 6.69 1.50 0.41
N GLU A 152 7.83 0.83 0.45
CA GLU A 152 8.42 0.22 -0.74
C GLU A 152 7.59 -0.95 -1.29
N VAL A 153 7.77 -1.27 -2.57
CA VAL A 153 7.19 -2.49 -3.14
C VAL A 153 7.98 -3.70 -2.63
N PRO A 154 7.32 -4.77 -2.18
CA PRO A 154 8.00 -5.96 -1.70
C PRO A 154 8.78 -6.68 -2.81
N PRO A 155 9.77 -7.51 -2.47
CA PRO A 155 10.54 -8.32 -3.43
C PRO A 155 9.61 -9.31 -4.15
N LYS A 156 9.12 -8.91 -5.33
CA LYS A 156 8.13 -9.68 -6.10
C LYS A 156 8.63 -11.05 -6.49
N GLU A 157 9.94 -11.19 -6.69
CA GLU A 157 10.57 -12.46 -6.97
C GLU A 157 10.23 -13.52 -5.94
N LEU A 158 9.96 -13.18 -4.68
CA LEU A 158 9.62 -14.15 -3.62
C LEU A 158 8.16 -14.63 -3.68
N PHE A 159 7.29 -13.95 -4.42
CA PHE A 159 5.87 -14.30 -4.48
C PHE A 159 5.66 -15.62 -5.23
N PRO A 160 4.72 -16.49 -4.79
CA PRO A 160 4.51 -17.79 -5.44
C PRO A 160 4.19 -17.67 -6.94
N SER A 161 3.43 -16.64 -7.32
CA SER A 161 3.14 -16.34 -8.72
C SER A 161 4.38 -16.10 -9.56
N HIS A 162 5.46 -15.52 -8.99
CA HIS A 162 6.70 -15.28 -9.72
C HIS A 162 7.64 -16.48 -9.64
N GLN A 163 7.72 -17.14 -8.49
CA GLN A 163 8.50 -18.38 -8.32
C GLN A 163 8.06 -19.49 -9.27
N ALA A 164 6.75 -19.60 -9.55
CA ALA A 164 6.21 -20.59 -10.49
C ALA A 164 6.77 -20.47 -11.92
N HIS A 165 7.27 -19.30 -12.32
CA HIS A 165 7.81 -19.06 -13.65
C HIS A 165 9.34 -19.18 -13.73
N LYS A 166 10.04 -19.27 -12.59
CA LYS A 166 11.51 -19.17 -12.52
C LYS A 166 12.23 -20.20 -13.38
N ASN A 167 11.81 -21.46 -13.34
CA ASN A 167 12.52 -22.56 -13.99
C ASN A 167 12.25 -22.69 -15.50
N ASN A 168 11.22 -21.98 -16.01
CA ASN A 168 10.80 -22.03 -17.42
C ASN A 168 10.85 -20.65 -18.09
N ASP A 169 11.63 -19.72 -17.56
CA ASP A 169 11.70 -18.36 -18.06
C ASP A 169 12.66 -18.22 -19.24
N THR A 170 12.17 -18.50 -20.44
CA THR A 170 12.92 -18.33 -21.70
C THR A 170 13.05 -16.87 -22.15
N HIS A 171 12.38 -15.94 -21.47
CA HIS A 171 12.28 -14.53 -21.88
C HIS A 171 12.89 -13.54 -20.86
N HIS A 172 13.65 -14.03 -19.86
CA HIS A 172 14.20 -13.23 -18.76
C HIS A 172 13.14 -12.40 -18.01
N SER A 173 11.88 -12.83 -18.04
CA SER A 173 10.75 -12.20 -17.37
C SER A 173 10.95 -12.12 -15.85
N TYR A 174 11.53 -13.16 -15.25
CA TYR A 174 11.85 -13.23 -13.84
C TYR A 174 12.84 -12.13 -13.43
N GLU A 175 13.96 -12.02 -14.13
CA GLU A 175 14.98 -11.00 -13.86
C GLU A 175 14.48 -9.58 -14.14
N MET A 176 13.67 -9.41 -15.19
CA MET A 176 13.07 -8.13 -15.54
C MET A 176 12.13 -7.60 -14.44
N VAL A 177 11.45 -8.48 -13.72
CA VAL A 177 10.62 -8.07 -12.57
C VAL A 177 11.51 -7.55 -11.43
N SER A 178 12.57 -8.27 -11.04
CA SER A 178 13.47 -7.82 -9.98
C SER A 178 14.16 -6.51 -10.35
N TYR A 179 14.58 -6.34 -11.61
CA TYR A 179 15.09 -5.07 -12.10
C TYR A 179 14.06 -3.95 -11.98
N ALA A 180 12.80 -4.21 -12.37
CA ALA A 180 11.73 -3.23 -12.30
C ALA A 180 11.38 -2.84 -10.85
N VAL A 181 11.36 -3.81 -9.92
CA VAL A 181 11.17 -3.58 -8.47
C VAL A 181 12.30 -2.71 -7.92
N ASN A 182 13.56 -3.08 -8.18
CA ASN A 182 14.73 -2.31 -7.74
C ASN A 182 14.71 -0.87 -8.29
N ARG A 183 14.34 -0.71 -9.56
CA ARG A 183 14.18 0.60 -10.18
C ARG A 183 13.07 1.41 -9.52
N TRP A 184 11.91 0.80 -9.27
CA TRP A 184 10.79 1.45 -8.59
C TRP A 184 11.17 1.91 -7.19
N ASN A 185 11.71 1.02 -6.36
CA ASN A 185 12.07 1.33 -4.97
C ASN A 185 13.19 2.37 -4.89
N SER A 186 14.15 2.35 -5.82
CA SER A 186 15.18 3.40 -5.94
C SER A 186 14.57 4.77 -6.27
N LEU A 187 13.64 4.84 -7.23
CA LEU A 187 12.94 6.07 -7.59
C LEU A 187 12.07 6.59 -6.44
N LEU A 188 11.34 5.70 -5.78
CA LEU A 188 10.49 6.03 -4.63
C LEU A 188 11.34 6.66 -3.52
N ARG A 189 12.45 6.02 -3.14
CA ARG A 189 13.38 6.54 -2.12
C ARG A 189 13.95 7.90 -2.49
N GLN A 190 14.43 8.06 -3.73
CA GLN A 190 14.98 9.33 -4.21
C GLN A 190 13.94 10.45 -4.14
N ASN A 191 12.71 10.18 -4.58
CA ASN A 191 11.64 11.16 -4.55
C ASN A 191 11.14 11.42 -3.12
N THR A 192 11.16 10.45 -2.21
CA THR A 192 10.88 10.68 -0.77
C THR A 192 11.91 11.65 -0.18
N VAL A 193 13.19 11.50 -0.51
CA VAL A 193 14.24 12.44 -0.07
C VAL A 193 14.00 13.84 -0.64
N ARG A 194 13.60 13.96 -1.92
CA ARG A 194 13.28 15.26 -2.53
C ARG A 194 12.07 15.91 -1.87
N PHE A 195 10.98 15.15 -1.67
CA PHE A 195 9.76 15.64 -1.04
C PHE A 195 10.02 16.12 0.40
N ARG A 196 10.85 15.41 1.15
CA ARG A 196 11.31 15.85 2.48
C ARG A 196 12.09 17.16 2.42
N LYS A 197 12.99 17.32 1.44
CA LYS A 197 13.80 18.55 1.29
C LYS A 197 12.97 19.76 0.87
N SER A 198 11.87 19.57 0.13
CA SER A 198 10.98 20.65 -0.29
C SER A 198 9.90 21.00 0.76
N HIS A 199 9.73 20.19 1.80
CA HIS A 199 8.71 20.36 2.84
C HIS A 199 9.33 20.18 4.24
N LEU A 200 10.11 21.18 4.66
CA LEU A 200 10.90 21.11 5.90
C LEU A 200 10.04 21.08 7.17
N ASP A 201 8.78 21.49 7.09
CA ASP A 201 7.78 21.44 8.14
C ASP A 201 7.03 20.11 8.21
N ALA A 202 7.35 19.14 7.34
CA ALA A 202 6.73 17.82 7.30
C ALA A 202 7.70 16.69 7.70
N LYS A 203 7.21 15.72 8.48
CA LYS A 203 7.86 14.41 8.69
C LYS A 203 7.56 13.53 7.49
N VAL A 204 8.60 13.17 6.75
CA VAL A 204 8.49 12.36 5.53
C VAL A 204 9.40 11.14 5.64
N THR A 205 8.80 9.96 5.70
CA THR A 205 9.50 8.69 5.96
C THR A 205 9.35 7.72 4.80
N TYR A 206 10.45 7.06 4.44
CA TYR A 206 10.46 5.90 3.56
C TYR A 206 10.55 4.64 4.42
N VAL A 207 9.71 3.64 4.17
CA VAL A 207 9.69 2.37 4.93
C VAL A 207 10.12 1.23 4.01
N GLU A 208 11.21 0.59 4.43
CA GLU A 208 11.69 -0.66 3.87
C GLU A 208 10.98 -1.85 4.51
N ILE A 209 10.62 -2.83 3.69
CA ILE A 209 9.97 -4.09 4.06
C ILE A 209 10.66 -5.30 3.42
N TRP A 210 11.68 -5.13 2.57
CA TRP A 210 12.33 -6.21 1.83
C TRP A 210 12.84 -7.31 2.76
N ASP A 211 13.48 -6.94 3.85
CA ASP A 211 14.00 -7.80 4.89
C ASP A 211 12.89 -8.61 5.58
N ILE A 212 11.71 -8.01 5.85
CA ILE A 212 10.54 -8.75 6.36
C ILE A 212 10.21 -9.91 5.43
N PHE A 213 10.19 -9.68 4.11
CA PHE A 213 9.86 -10.72 3.15
C PHE A 213 10.97 -11.77 3.03
N TYR A 214 12.24 -11.36 3.00
CA TYR A 214 13.37 -12.29 2.90
C TYR A 214 13.51 -13.16 4.15
N GLU A 215 13.42 -12.58 5.35
CA GLU A 215 13.47 -13.35 6.60
C GLU A 215 12.31 -14.34 6.68
N ALA A 216 11.08 -13.90 6.35
CA ALA A 216 9.92 -14.75 6.35
C ALA A 216 10.01 -15.89 5.31
N PHE A 217 10.62 -15.63 4.17
CA PHE A 217 10.85 -16.62 3.11
C PHE A 217 11.98 -17.61 3.46
N LEU A 218 13.05 -17.15 4.09
CA LEU A 218 14.21 -17.99 4.43
C LEU A 218 14.02 -18.77 5.74
N ARG A 219 13.24 -18.24 6.69
CA ARG A 219 12.98 -18.83 8.00
C ARG A 219 11.49 -18.85 8.34
N PRO A 220 10.63 -19.49 7.52
CA PRO A 220 9.18 -19.50 7.73
C PRO A 220 8.76 -20.07 9.09
N GLN A 221 9.54 -21.01 9.64
CA GLN A 221 9.24 -21.63 10.92
C GLN A 221 9.33 -20.65 12.10
N ASP A 222 10.14 -19.58 12.01
CA ASP A 222 10.21 -18.53 13.03
C ASP A 222 8.91 -17.74 13.13
N LEU A 223 8.11 -17.73 12.06
CA LEU A 223 6.76 -17.13 12.02
C LEU A 223 5.66 -18.14 12.36
N GLY A 224 6.04 -19.38 12.69
CA GLY A 224 5.12 -20.49 12.94
C GLY A 224 4.38 -20.96 11.68
N VAL A 225 4.96 -20.78 10.48
CA VAL A 225 4.38 -21.29 9.23
C VAL A 225 5.24 -22.42 8.65
N PRO A 226 4.65 -23.41 7.94
CA PRO A 226 5.33 -24.68 7.66
C PRO A 226 6.48 -24.56 6.65
N ASN A 227 6.35 -23.71 5.62
CA ASN A 227 7.40 -23.46 4.62
C ASN A 227 7.12 -22.15 3.87
N SER A 228 8.02 -21.75 2.96
CA SER A 228 7.94 -20.49 2.24
C SER A 228 7.05 -20.53 0.99
N THR A 229 6.51 -21.68 0.64
CA THR A 229 5.64 -21.90 -0.53
C THR A 229 4.19 -22.17 -0.17
N CYS A 230 3.89 -22.34 1.11
CA CYS A 230 2.56 -22.73 1.58
C CYS A 230 1.55 -21.61 1.33
N VAL A 231 0.31 -22.01 1.02
CA VAL A 231 -0.80 -21.11 0.72
C VAL A 231 -1.99 -21.48 1.60
N ASP A 232 -2.55 -20.50 2.29
CA ASP A 232 -3.75 -20.63 3.11
C ASP A 232 -4.65 -19.42 2.86
N PRO A 233 -5.79 -19.57 2.17
CA PRO A 233 -6.72 -18.47 1.90
C PRO A 233 -7.25 -17.75 3.14
N SER A 234 -7.21 -18.38 4.33
CA SER A 234 -7.56 -17.70 5.58
C SER A 234 -6.49 -16.72 6.07
N GLY A 235 -5.27 -16.79 5.52
CA GLY A 235 -4.15 -15.92 5.87
C GLY A 235 -3.39 -16.28 7.14
N LYS A 236 -3.85 -17.27 7.90
CA LYS A 236 -3.41 -17.50 9.28
C LYS A 236 -2.28 -18.49 9.41
N GLY A 237 -2.35 -19.60 8.66
CA GLY A 237 -1.45 -20.74 8.80
C GLY A 237 -0.26 -20.74 7.82
N CYS A 238 -0.30 -19.90 6.79
CA CYS A 238 0.72 -19.90 5.74
C CYS A 238 1.34 -18.52 5.52
N LEU A 239 2.51 -18.53 4.88
CA LEU A 239 3.21 -17.31 4.47
C LEU A 239 2.38 -16.48 3.46
N TRP A 240 1.63 -17.17 2.61
CA TRP A 240 0.85 -16.58 1.53
C TRP A 240 -0.65 -16.86 1.68
N ALA A 241 -1.48 -15.84 1.45
CA ALA A 241 -2.93 -16.00 1.37
C ALA A 241 -3.36 -16.57 0.00
N ASN A 242 -2.64 -16.16 -1.04
CA ASN A 242 -2.74 -16.69 -2.40
C ASN A 242 -1.43 -16.41 -3.14
N THR A 243 -1.35 -16.74 -4.42
CA THR A 243 -0.11 -16.62 -5.20
C THR A 243 0.38 -15.18 -5.40
N GLY A 244 -0.46 -14.17 -5.14
CA GLY A 244 -0.17 -12.76 -5.30
C GLY A 244 -0.19 -11.93 -4.02
N HIS A 245 -0.51 -12.52 -2.87
CA HIS A 245 -0.72 -11.77 -1.63
C HIS A 245 -0.17 -12.52 -0.40
N PRO A 246 0.59 -11.82 0.48
CA PRO A 246 1.06 -12.40 1.73
C PRO A 246 -0.08 -12.61 2.73
N GLY A 247 0.11 -13.56 3.65
CA GLY A 247 -0.78 -13.80 4.78
C GLY A 247 -0.59 -12.82 5.94
N GLU A 248 -1.34 -13.04 7.02
CA GLU A 248 -1.39 -12.16 8.20
C GLU A 248 -0.02 -12.02 8.89
N LYS A 249 0.83 -13.06 8.87
CA LYS A 249 2.15 -13.02 9.54
C LYS A 249 3.05 -11.92 8.98
N ILE A 250 3.19 -11.85 7.65
CA ILE A 250 3.94 -10.76 7.00
C ILE A 250 3.23 -9.43 7.22
N HIS A 251 1.91 -9.38 7.07
CA HIS A 251 1.14 -8.14 7.25
C HIS A 251 1.28 -7.55 8.65
N ARG A 252 1.33 -8.38 9.69
CA ARG A 252 1.56 -7.97 11.08
C ARG A 252 2.94 -7.34 11.26
N LEU A 253 3.99 -7.93 10.69
CA LEU A 253 5.36 -7.38 10.74
C LEU A 253 5.45 -6.02 10.02
N ILE A 254 4.81 -5.89 8.86
CA ILE A 254 4.72 -4.61 8.14
C ILE A 254 3.95 -3.59 9.00
N GLY A 255 2.81 -3.99 9.58
CA GLY A 255 2.01 -3.14 10.47
C GLY A 255 2.81 -2.60 11.64
N ALA A 256 3.59 -3.46 12.31
CA ALA A 256 4.48 -3.07 13.41
C ALA A 256 5.52 -2.03 12.97
N ARG A 257 6.20 -2.28 11.85
CA ARG A 257 7.24 -1.37 11.35
C ARG A 257 6.68 -0.02 10.91
N VAL A 258 5.52 -0.02 10.24
CA VAL A 258 4.89 1.23 9.80
C VAL A 258 4.38 2.03 11.01
N ALA A 259 3.81 1.36 12.01
CA ALA A 259 3.40 1.97 13.27
C ALA A 259 4.59 2.63 14.00
N GLU A 260 5.72 1.92 14.13
CA GLU A 260 6.97 2.45 14.69
C GLU A 260 7.43 3.72 13.96
N LYS A 261 7.35 3.77 12.63
CA LYS A 261 7.73 4.98 11.88
C LYS A 261 6.70 6.11 11.96
N ALA A 262 5.43 5.78 12.20
CA ALA A 262 4.37 6.76 12.35
C ALA A 262 4.46 7.49 13.70
N TRP A 263 4.52 6.75 14.81
CA TRP A 263 4.40 7.29 16.18
C TRP A 263 5.43 6.76 17.18
N GLY A 264 6.41 5.96 16.75
CA GLY A 264 7.61 5.68 17.54
C GLY A 264 8.65 6.78 17.47
#